data_AF-A0A651FYA0-F1
#
_entry.id   AF-A0A651FYA0-F1
#
_cell.length_a   1.000
_cell.length_b   1.000
_cell.length_c   1.000
_cell.angle_alpha   90.00
_cell.angle_beta   90.00
_cell.angle_gamma   90.00
#
_symmetry.space_group_name_H-M   'P 1'
#
loop_
_entity.id
_entity.type
_entity.pdbx_description
1 polymer ?
#
loop_
_entity_poly.entity_id
_entity_poly.type
_entity_poly.pdbx_seq_one_letter_code
_entity_poly.pdbx_strand_id
1 'polypeptide(L)'
;MPDIELTDHMISMLEMALNDNSYMGSWYFDKQENEVTFITEYDELEEEEELKQLIEEDEDGERFIYIEPAPGSENWQVMEDFILQQNDLDDTVQTLLLRAIQGSGAFRRFGDAIDDVGIRDRWYAYKNRLERERALQWLKDHELISDAGVAKGLKMLEDVIARRERIEKGQQGMTKGAQVVCVETVGHSDKITPGKAYKILDDRPDDLLIRIEDDRGKIVWLPKSHFEMV
;
A
#
# COMPACT_ATOMS: atom_id res chain seq x y z
N MET A 1 19.46 -11.07 18.33
CA MET A 1 18.15 -10.42 18.49
C MET A 1 17.12 -11.35 17.88
N PRO A 2 15.96 -11.55 18.53
CA PRO A 2 14.84 -12.18 17.84
C PRO A 2 14.42 -11.29 16.67
N ASP A 3 14.29 -11.84 15.47
CA ASP A 3 13.60 -11.18 14.37
C ASP A 3 12.12 -11.56 14.51
N ILE A 4 11.25 -10.58 14.71
CA ILE A 4 9.80 -10.79 14.63
C ILE A 4 9.40 -11.29 13.23
N GLU A 5 8.23 -11.92 13.13
CA GLU A 5 7.73 -12.34 11.82
C GLU A 5 7.25 -11.14 11.00
N LEU A 6 8.02 -10.75 9.98
CA LEU A 6 7.58 -9.69 9.07
C LEU A 6 6.46 -10.15 8.13
N THR A 7 5.32 -9.44 8.19
CA THR A 7 4.23 -9.53 7.21
C THR A 7 4.02 -8.16 6.53
N ASP A 8 3.57 -8.16 5.27
CA ASP A 8 3.32 -6.91 4.54
C ASP A 8 2.17 -6.10 5.17
N HIS A 9 1.17 -6.80 5.71
CA HIS A 9 0.05 -6.18 6.41
C HIS A 9 0.50 -5.43 7.67
N MET A 10 1.29 -6.08 8.54
CA MET A 10 1.81 -5.44 9.75
C MET A 10 2.68 -4.23 9.44
N ILE A 11 3.57 -4.33 8.43
CA ILE A 11 4.40 -3.19 8.02
C ILE A 11 3.53 -2.05 7.48
N SER A 12 2.50 -2.36 6.68
CA SER A 12 1.57 -1.36 6.14
C SER A 12 0.77 -0.66 7.25
N MET A 13 0.39 -1.39 8.30
CA MET A 13 -0.26 -0.79 9.47
C MET A 13 0.70 0.12 10.25
N LEU A 14 1.98 -0.28 10.38
CA LEU A 14 2.99 0.56 11.00
C LEU A 14 3.28 1.83 10.18
N GLU A 15 3.33 1.73 8.85
CA GLU A 15 3.41 2.89 7.95
C GLU A 15 2.24 3.84 8.18
N MET A 16 1.01 3.32 8.30
CA MET A 16 -0.16 4.13 8.61
C MET A 16 -0.01 4.83 9.96
N ALA A 17 0.32 4.09 11.02
CA ALA A 17 0.49 4.61 12.37
C ALA A 17 1.55 5.73 12.44
N LEU A 18 2.71 5.52 11.82
CA LEU A 18 3.78 6.52 11.77
C LEU A 18 3.41 7.79 11.00
N ASN A 19 2.39 7.75 10.13
CA ASN A 19 1.93 8.91 9.38
C ASN A 19 0.62 9.51 9.92
N ASP A 20 -0.02 8.86 10.89
CA ASP A 20 -1.31 9.29 11.42
C ASP A 20 -1.13 10.42 12.44
N ASN A 21 -1.30 11.65 11.97
CA ASN A 21 -1.34 12.84 12.80
C ASN A 21 -2.78 13.19 13.24
N SER A 22 -3.73 12.25 13.16
CA SER A 22 -5.07 12.45 13.67
C SER A 22 -5.04 12.45 15.19
N TYR A 23 -5.62 13.47 15.82
CA TYR A 23 -5.77 13.53 17.28
C TYR A 23 -6.93 12.64 17.78
N MET A 24 -7.26 11.57 17.05
CA MET A 24 -8.42 10.71 17.29
C MET A 24 -8.10 9.52 18.21
N GLY A 25 -6.82 9.22 18.42
CA GLY A 25 -6.38 8.10 19.22
C GLY A 25 -4.85 7.98 19.22
N SER A 26 -4.37 6.85 19.73
CA SER A 26 -2.96 6.51 19.82
C SER A 26 -2.69 5.14 19.21
N TRP A 27 -1.51 4.98 18.63
CA TRP A 27 -1.07 3.74 18.00
C TRP A 27 -0.02 3.04 18.88
N TYR A 28 -0.12 1.72 18.94
CA TYR A 28 0.81 0.87 19.69
C TYR A 28 1.21 -0.34 18.86
N PHE A 29 2.47 -0.78 19.01
CA PHE A 29 2.94 -2.06 18.52
C PHE A 29 2.91 -3.08 19.66
N ASP A 30 2.15 -4.16 19.51
CA ASP A 30 2.14 -5.29 20.44
C ASP A 30 3.24 -6.29 20.05
N LYS A 31 4.30 -6.37 20.85
CA LYS A 31 5.42 -7.29 20.62
C LYS A 31 5.05 -8.77 20.73
N GLN A 32 4.01 -9.09 21.50
CA GLN A 32 3.59 -10.47 21.74
C GLN A 32 2.80 -11.02 20.55
N GLU A 33 1.84 -10.23 20.07
CA GLU A 33 0.97 -10.62 18.95
C GLU A 33 1.57 -10.21 17.59
N ASN A 34 2.59 -9.35 17.59
CA ASN A 34 3.27 -8.83 16.40
C ASN A 34 2.30 -8.06 15.48
N GLU A 35 1.52 -7.18 16.12
CA GLU A 35 0.45 -6.40 15.50
C GLU A 35 0.56 -4.92 15.86
N VAL A 36 -0.01 -4.07 15.00
CA VAL A 36 -0.14 -2.63 15.21
C VAL A 36 -1.60 -2.34 15.51
N THR A 37 -1.86 -1.77 16.68
CA THR A 37 -3.21 -1.52 17.18
C THR A 37 -3.46 -0.04 17.40
N PHE A 38 -4.67 0.40 17.06
CA PHE A 38 -5.16 1.74 17.30
C PHE A 38 -6.11 1.75 18.48
N ILE A 39 -5.93 2.70 19.39
CA ILE A 39 -6.74 2.88 20.58
C ILE A 39 -7.34 4.28 20.56
N THR A 40 -8.65 4.37 20.69
CA THR A 40 -9.41 5.64 20.74
C THR A 40 -10.04 5.82 22.11
N GLU A 41 -10.07 7.07 22.61
CA GLU A 41 -10.76 7.39 23.86
C GLU A 41 -12.29 7.45 23.70
N TYR A 42 -12.81 7.35 22.48
CA TYR A 42 -14.23 7.56 22.17
C TYR A 42 -15.03 6.27 21.99
N ASP A 43 -14.38 5.13 21.75
CA ASP A 43 -15.05 3.84 21.59
C ASP A 43 -15.06 3.05 22.91
N GLU A 44 -16.23 2.52 23.27
CA GLU A 44 -16.51 1.76 24.50
C GLU A 44 -16.74 0.26 24.19
N LEU A 45 -16.01 -0.31 23.23
CA LEU A 45 -16.09 -1.74 22.95
C LEU A 45 -15.36 -2.53 24.05
N GLU A 46 -15.98 -3.60 24.57
CA GLU A 46 -15.42 -4.40 25.68
C GLU A 46 -13.98 -4.89 25.38
N GLU A 47 -13.72 -5.34 24.15
CA GLU A 47 -12.39 -5.80 23.71
C GLU A 47 -11.33 -4.68 23.72
N GLU A 48 -11.73 -3.45 23.43
CA GLU A 48 -10.83 -2.29 23.43
C GLU A 48 -10.51 -1.83 24.85
N GLU A 49 -11.48 -1.92 25.77
CA GLU A 49 -11.28 -1.61 27.19
C GLU A 49 -10.32 -2.60 27.87
N GLU A 50 -10.40 -3.89 27.54
CA GLU A 50 -9.43 -4.89 28.01
C GLU A 50 -8.01 -4.57 27.50
N LEU A 51 -7.90 -4.17 26.23
CA LEU A 51 -6.61 -3.81 25.65
C LEU A 51 -6.03 -2.51 26.23
N LYS A 52 -6.87 -1.50 26.47
CA LYS A 52 -6.47 -0.26 27.18
C LYS A 52 -5.90 -0.58 28.56
N GLN A 53 -6.58 -1.43 29.33
CA GLN A 53 -6.10 -1.85 30.65
C GLN A 53 -4.75 -2.57 30.54
N LEU A 54 -4.58 -3.47 29.56
CA LEU A 54 -3.31 -4.15 29.35
C LEU A 54 -2.17 -3.19 28.99
N ILE A 55 -2.45 -2.14 28.21
CA ILE A 55 -1.47 -1.10 27.88
C ILE A 55 -1.14 -0.25 29.10
N GLU A 56 -2.13 0.14 29.90
CA GLU A 56 -1.94 0.90 31.14
C GLU A 56 -1.15 0.11 32.19
N GLU A 57 -1.36 -1.21 32.28
CA GLU A 57 -0.64 -2.10 33.18
C GLU A 57 0.80 -2.40 32.73
N ASP A 58 1.13 -2.19 31.44
CA ASP A 58 2.48 -2.36 30.89
C ASP A 58 3.36 -1.10 31.09
N GLU A 59 3.50 -0.69 32.35
CA GLU A 59 4.25 0.52 32.73
C GLU A 59 5.73 0.51 32.24
N ASP A 60 6.32 -0.68 32.09
CA ASP A 60 7.70 -0.87 31.65
C ASP A 60 7.85 -0.90 30.11
N GLY A 61 6.74 -0.93 29.34
CA GLY A 61 6.74 -1.03 27.88
C GLY A 61 7.31 -2.35 27.36
N GLU A 62 7.17 -3.43 28.15
CA GLU A 62 7.72 -4.75 27.85
C GLU A 62 6.90 -5.50 26.80
N ARG A 63 5.63 -5.14 26.60
CA ARG A 63 4.78 -5.69 25.54
C ARG A 63 4.43 -4.65 24.48
N PHE A 64 3.98 -3.48 24.87
CA PHE A 64 3.48 -2.44 23.99
C PHE A 64 4.49 -1.33 23.79
N ILE A 65 4.69 -0.95 22.54
CA ILE A 65 5.53 0.20 22.18
C ILE A 65 4.62 1.26 21.59
N TYR A 66 4.59 2.45 22.20
CA TYR A 66 3.90 3.60 21.63
C TYR A 66 4.54 4.01 20.31
N ILE A 67 3.72 4.21 19.27
CA ILE A 67 4.16 4.64 17.95
C ILE A 67 3.95 6.14 17.86
N GLU A 68 5.02 6.91 18.06
CA GLU A 68 4.99 8.36 17.89
C GLU A 68 4.85 8.71 16.38
N PRO A 69 3.78 9.42 15.97
CA PRO A 69 3.61 9.78 14.58
C PRO A 69 4.66 10.82 14.16
N ALA A 70 5.12 10.70 12.92
CA ALA A 70 6.06 11.63 12.32
C ALA A 70 5.46 13.05 12.34
N PRO A 71 6.24 14.08 12.74
CA PRO A 71 5.78 15.45 12.74
C PRO A 71 5.23 15.84 11.38
N GLY A 72 4.07 16.50 11.35
CA GLY A 72 3.48 16.97 10.09
C GLY A 72 4.44 17.79 9.22
N SER A 73 5.43 18.49 9.81
CA SER A 73 6.50 19.21 9.10
C SER A 73 7.31 18.33 8.13
N GLU A 74 7.53 17.06 8.48
CA GLU A 74 8.27 16.13 7.63
C GLU A 74 7.55 15.89 6.31
N ASN A 75 6.21 15.87 6.30
CA ASN A 75 5.44 15.66 5.09
C ASN A 75 5.70 16.74 4.02
N TRP A 76 6.04 17.97 4.42
CA TRP A 76 6.46 19.02 3.48
C TRP A 76 7.87 18.77 2.94
N GLN A 77 8.81 18.37 3.81
CA GLN A 77 10.19 18.04 3.40
C GLN A 77 10.21 16.90 2.39
N VAL A 78 9.39 15.86 2.59
CA VAL A 78 9.28 14.74 1.65
C VAL A 78 8.85 15.20 0.25
N MET A 79 7.90 16.13 0.14
CA MET A 79 7.50 16.69 -1.15
C MET A 79 8.64 17.50 -1.79
N GLU A 80 9.34 18.31 -1.00
CA GLU A 80 10.49 19.11 -1.49
C GLU A 80 11.63 18.21 -1.98
N ASP A 81 12.05 17.24 -1.16
CA ASP A 81 13.11 16.28 -1.49
C ASP A 81 12.78 15.50 -2.76
N PHE A 82 11.54 15.04 -2.91
CA PHE A 82 11.09 14.37 -4.12
C PHE A 82 11.33 15.23 -5.36
N ILE A 83 10.91 16.51 -5.33
CA ILE A 83 11.03 17.44 -6.45
C ILE A 83 12.51 17.68 -6.80
N LEU A 84 13.36 17.86 -5.79
CA LEU A 84 14.79 18.14 -5.97
C LEU A 84 15.57 16.92 -6.48
N GLN A 85 15.11 15.70 -6.19
CA GLN A 85 15.75 14.47 -6.68
C GLN A 85 15.41 14.13 -8.14
N GLN A 86 14.39 14.76 -8.75
CA GLN A 86 14.04 14.52 -10.15
C GLN A 86 14.96 15.30 -11.10
N ASN A 87 16.13 14.72 -11.41
CA ASN A 87 17.14 15.35 -12.27
C ASN A 87 16.73 15.46 -13.75
N ASP A 88 15.67 14.77 -14.18
CA ASP A 88 15.16 14.78 -15.54
C ASP A 88 14.01 15.77 -15.78
N LEU A 89 13.56 16.49 -14.74
CA LEU A 89 12.55 17.54 -14.89
C LEU A 89 13.14 18.80 -15.52
N ASP A 90 12.34 19.45 -16.36
CA ASP A 90 12.63 20.80 -16.84
C ASP A 90 12.61 21.80 -15.67
N ASP A 91 13.54 22.77 -15.68
CA ASP A 91 13.67 23.79 -14.63
C ASP A 91 12.34 24.54 -14.36
N THR A 92 11.52 24.75 -15.39
CA THR A 92 10.21 25.40 -15.25
C THR A 92 9.20 24.52 -14.54
N VAL A 93 9.23 23.21 -14.79
CA VAL A 93 8.40 22.21 -14.10
C VAL A 93 8.84 22.08 -12.64
N GLN A 94 10.15 21.99 -12.38
CA GLN A 94 10.67 21.93 -11.02
C GLN A 94 10.27 23.18 -10.21
N THR A 95 10.40 24.37 -10.80
CA THR A 95 9.98 25.64 -10.18
C THR A 95 8.47 25.67 -9.90
N LEU A 96 7.65 25.14 -10.81
CA LEU A 96 6.20 25.05 -10.63
C LEU A 96 5.85 24.17 -9.42
N LEU A 97 6.46 23.00 -9.33
CA LEU A 97 6.22 22.05 -8.23
C LEU A 97 6.69 22.62 -6.88
N LEU A 98 7.86 23.25 -6.82
CA LEU A 98 8.36 23.90 -5.61
C LEU A 98 7.45 25.03 -5.12
N ARG A 99 6.78 25.75 -6.04
CA ARG A 99 5.76 26.74 -5.68
C ARG A 99 4.47 26.09 -5.19
N ALA A 100 4.08 24.94 -5.75
CA ALA A 100 2.84 24.25 -5.39
C ALA A 100 2.84 23.83 -3.91
N ILE A 101 4.00 23.47 -3.37
CA ILE A 101 4.16 22.99 -1.98
C ILE A 101 4.22 24.11 -0.92
N GLN A 102 4.17 25.38 -1.32
CA GLN A 102 4.26 26.50 -0.38
C GLN A 102 2.89 26.87 0.20
N GLY A 103 2.81 27.10 1.53
CA GLY A 103 1.64 27.66 2.20
C GLY A 103 0.47 26.70 2.40
N SER A 104 -0.68 27.22 2.84
CA SER A 104 -1.87 26.42 3.13
C SER A 104 -2.43 25.76 1.86
N GLY A 105 -2.86 24.49 1.98
CA GLY A 105 -3.35 23.71 0.84
C GLY A 105 -2.26 23.15 -0.09
N ALA A 106 -1.00 23.14 0.36
CA ALA A 106 0.14 22.58 -0.37
C ALA A 106 -0.11 21.16 -0.89
N PHE A 107 -0.61 20.25 -0.03
CA PHE A 107 -0.85 18.86 -0.41
C PHE A 107 -1.79 18.70 -1.61
N ARG A 108 -2.90 19.45 -1.63
CA ARG A 108 -3.83 19.43 -2.76
C ARG A 108 -3.17 19.95 -4.03
N ARG A 109 -2.56 21.14 -3.96
CA ARG A 109 -1.91 21.77 -5.13
C ARG A 109 -0.77 20.93 -5.66
N PHE A 110 0.01 20.32 -4.79
CA PHE A 110 1.08 19.41 -5.19
C PHE A 110 0.50 18.18 -5.90
N GLY A 111 -0.56 17.58 -5.34
CA GLY A 111 -1.29 16.47 -5.98
C GLY A 111 -1.83 16.81 -7.36
N ASP A 112 -2.43 18.00 -7.52
CA ASP A 112 -2.91 18.52 -8.81
C ASP A 112 -1.72 18.75 -9.78
N ALA A 113 -0.62 19.32 -9.29
CA ALA A 113 0.55 19.65 -10.13
C ALA A 113 1.31 18.41 -10.62
N ILE A 114 1.48 17.37 -9.79
CA ILE A 114 2.12 16.11 -10.22
C ILE A 114 1.26 15.32 -11.20
N ASP A 115 -0.06 15.51 -11.17
CA ASP A 115 -0.98 15.00 -12.19
C ASP A 115 -0.77 15.71 -13.52
N ASP A 116 -0.81 17.03 -13.50
CA ASP A 116 -0.69 17.86 -14.70
C ASP A 116 0.61 17.60 -15.47
N VAL A 117 1.71 17.29 -14.76
CA VAL A 117 3.02 17.01 -15.36
C VAL A 117 3.31 15.51 -15.52
N GLY A 118 2.37 14.63 -15.17
CA GLY A 118 2.45 13.18 -15.42
C GLY A 118 3.48 12.42 -14.58
N ILE A 119 3.78 12.89 -13.36
CA ILE A 119 4.74 12.23 -12.44
C ILE A 119 4.10 11.66 -11.18
N ARG A 120 2.76 11.58 -11.14
CA ARG A 120 2.02 11.02 -10.00
C ARG A 120 2.53 9.64 -9.58
N ASP A 121 2.74 8.73 -10.53
CA ASP A 121 3.21 7.38 -10.20
C ASP A 121 4.62 7.38 -9.60
N ARG A 122 5.51 8.28 -10.07
CA ARG A 122 6.85 8.46 -9.50
C ARG A 122 6.79 8.96 -8.06
N TRP A 123 5.88 9.89 -7.78
CA TRP A 123 5.66 10.40 -6.43
C TRP A 123 5.22 9.28 -5.48
N TYR A 124 4.21 8.48 -5.86
CA TYR A 124 3.76 7.39 -4.99
C TYR A 124 4.80 6.29 -4.83
N ALA A 125 5.57 5.97 -5.87
CA ALA A 125 6.69 5.02 -5.74
C ALA A 125 7.76 5.52 -4.76
N TYR A 126 8.12 6.81 -4.83
CA TYR A 126 9.05 7.44 -3.90
C TYR A 126 8.50 7.45 -2.47
N LYS A 127 7.27 7.95 -2.30
CA LYS A 127 6.61 8.08 -1.00
C LYS A 127 6.44 6.72 -0.31
N ASN A 128 5.89 5.72 -1.00
CA ASN A 128 5.66 4.40 -0.42
C ASN A 128 6.97 3.74 0.01
N ARG A 129 8.04 3.91 -0.78
CA ARG A 129 9.37 3.41 -0.42
C ARG A 129 9.91 4.10 0.83
N LEU A 130 9.78 5.42 0.92
CA LEU A 130 10.23 6.18 2.09
C LEU A 130 9.47 5.78 3.35
N GLU A 131 8.14 5.65 3.27
CA GLU A 131 7.30 5.20 4.39
C GLU A 131 7.68 3.78 4.83
N ARG A 132 7.91 2.87 3.88
CA ARG A 132 8.44 1.52 4.15
C ARG A 132 9.80 1.54 4.84
N GLU A 133 10.73 2.36 4.36
CA GLU A 133 12.05 2.52 4.96
C GLU A 133 11.95 3.05 6.40
N ARG A 134 11.08 4.02 6.65
CA ARG A 134 10.82 4.56 8.00
C ARG A 134 10.23 3.51 8.94
N ALA A 135 9.22 2.75 8.51
CA ALA A 135 8.63 1.70 9.31
C ALA A 135 9.65 0.60 9.67
N LEU A 136 10.47 0.17 8.71
CA LEU A 136 11.50 -0.82 8.96
C LEU A 136 12.64 -0.29 9.85
N GLN A 137 13.00 0.98 9.68
CA GLN A 137 13.98 1.61 10.56
C GLN A 137 13.43 1.74 11.99
N TRP A 138 12.16 2.08 12.16
CA TRP A 138 11.49 2.09 13.46
C TRP A 138 11.53 0.72 14.14
N LEU A 139 11.21 -0.36 13.42
CA LEU A 139 11.31 -1.73 13.95
C LEU A 139 12.74 -2.08 14.36
N LYS A 140 13.73 -1.64 13.57
CA LYS A 140 15.15 -1.86 13.86
C LYS A 140 15.63 -1.07 15.07
N ASP A 141 15.21 0.18 15.21
CA ASP A 141 15.58 1.07 16.33
C ASP A 141 15.01 0.55 17.65
N HIS A 142 13.89 -0.18 17.62
CA HIS A 142 13.32 -0.90 18.75
C HIS A 142 13.85 -2.34 18.90
N GLU A 143 14.92 -2.69 18.19
CA GLU A 143 15.60 -3.99 18.23
C GLU A 143 14.70 -5.21 17.88
N LEU A 144 13.59 -4.98 17.19
CA LEU A 144 12.63 -6.02 16.78
C LEU A 144 13.08 -6.77 15.53
N ILE A 145 13.91 -6.11 14.71
CA ILE A 145 14.51 -6.71 13.52
C ILE A 145 15.97 -6.31 13.35
N SER A 146 16.70 -7.17 12.66
CA SER A 146 18.07 -6.93 12.19
C SER A 146 18.11 -6.21 10.84
N ASP A 147 19.32 -5.87 10.37
CA ASP A 147 19.56 -5.39 9.00
C ASP A 147 19.02 -6.36 7.93
N ALA A 148 19.06 -7.66 8.20
CA ALA A 148 18.48 -8.67 7.31
C ALA A 148 16.95 -8.58 7.28
N GLY A 149 16.32 -8.25 8.40
CA GLY A 149 14.89 -7.95 8.48
C GLY A 149 14.51 -6.71 7.67
N VAL A 150 15.29 -5.63 7.76
CA VAL A 150 15.10 -4.44 6.91
C VAL A 150 15.17 -4.79 5.42
N ALA A 151 16.21 -5.52 5.01
CA ALA A 151 16.33 -5.96 3.61
C ALA A 151 15.17 -6.85 3.16
N LYS A 152 14.68 -7.74 4.04
CA LYS A 152 13.51 -8.58 3.77
C LYS A 152 12.24 -7.73 3.58
N GLY A 153 11.99 -6.77 4.47
CA GLY A 153 10.82 -5.89 4.38
C GLY A 153 10.79 -5.01 3.13
N LEU A 154 11.95 -4.51 2.70
CA LEU A 154 12.09 -3.77 1.43
C LEU A 154 11.82 -4.67 0.23
N LYS A 155 12.38 -5.89 0.23
CA LYS A 155 12.10 -6.86 -0.82
C LYS A 155 10.62 -7.22 -0.90
N MET A 156 9.90 -7.28 0.22
CA MET A 156 8.45 -7.51 0.22
C MET A 156 7.71 -6.39 -0.53
N LEU A 157 8.10 -5.12 -0.33
CA LEU A 157 7.53 -4.00 -1.09
C LEU A 157 7.82 -4.15 -2.59
N GLU A 158 9.07 -4.46 -2.95
CA GLU A 158 9.46 -4.70 -4.35
C GLU A 158 8.67 -5.85 -4.99
N ASP A 159 8.48 -6.95 -4.26
CA ASP A 159 7.71 -8.11 -4.72
C ASP A 159 6.22 -7.77 -4.91
N VAL A 160 5.64 -6.94 -4.02
CA VAL A 160 4.26 -6.42 -4.14
C VAL A 160 4.13 -5.53 -5.37
N ILE A 161 5.05 -4.58 -5.57
CA ILE A 161 5.06 -3.69 -6.74
C ILE A 161 5.20 -4.52 -8.02
N ALA A 162 6.19 -5.43 -8.09
CA ALA A 162 6.41 -6.28 -9.25
C ALA A 162 5.22 -7.22 -9.53
N ARG A 163 4.54 -7.72 -8.49
CA ARG A 163 3.30 -8.48 -8.65
C ARG A 163 2.20 -7.62 -9.28
N ARG A 164 2.01 -6.39 -8.78
CA ARG A 164 1.00 -5.46 -9.31
C ARG A 164 1.27 -5.11 -10.77
N GLU A 165 2.50 -4.74 -11.10
CA GLU A 165 2.91 -4.42 -12.48
C GLU A 165 2.70 -5.61 -13.44
N ARG A 166 3.03 -6.83 -13.00
CA ARG A 166 2.76 -8.04 -13.79
C ARG A 166 1.27 -8.25 -14.05
N ILE A 167 0.43 -8.06 -13.03
CA ILE A 167 -1.03 -8.15 -13.17
C ILE A 167 -1.53 -7.07 -14.14
N GLU A 168 -1.18 -5.80 -13.92
CA GLU A 168 -1.62 -4.70 -14.77
C GLU A 168 -1.19 -4.91 -16.23
N LYS A 169 0.06 -5.31 -16.45
CA LYS A 169 0.57 -5.65 -17.78
C LYS A 169 -0.15 -6.85 -18.40
N GLY A 170 -0.43 -7.89 -17.62
CA GLY A 170 -1.19 -9.07 -18.07
C GLY A 170 -2.61 -8.70 -18.51
N GLN A 171 -3.19 -7.65 -17.92
CA GLN A 171 -4.53 -7.15 -18.22
C GLN A 171 -4.56 -6.15 -19.40
N GLN A 172 -3.41 -5.61 -19.83
CA GLN A 172 -3.32 -4.70 -20.97
C GLN A 172 -3.76 -5.43 -22.26
N GLY A 173 -4.60 -4.75 -23.05
CA GLY A 173 -5.11 -5.30 -24.31
C GLY A 173 -6.26 -6.30 -24.16
N MET A 174 -6.65 -6.68 -22.93
CA MET A 174 -7.86 -7.46 -22.66
C MET A 174 -9.12 -6.64 -22.93
N THR A 175 -9.49 -6.58 -24.20
CA THR A 175 -10.63 -5.83 -24.74
C THR A 175 -11.57 -6.77 -25.49
N LYS A 176 -12.80 -6.31 -25.74
CA LYS A 176 -13.80 -7.06 -26.51
C LYS A 176 -13.23 -7.67 -27.79
N GLY A 177 -13.38 -8.98 -27.93
CA GLY A 177 -12.93 -9.76 -29.08
C GLY A 177 -11.60 -10.48 -28.88
N ALA A 178 -10.79 -10.08 -27.91
CA ALA A 178 -9.55 -10.78 -27.58
C ALA A 178 -9.81 -12.20 -27.02
N GLN A 179 -8.81 -13.06 -27.14
CA GLN A 179 -8.78 -14.35 -26.47
C GLN A 179 -7.83 -14.31 -25.29
N VAL A 180 -8.24 -14.95 -24.20
CA VAL A 180 -7.49 -15.01 -22.96
C VAL A 180 -7.49 -16.43 -22.40
N VAL A 181 -6.42 -16.85 -21.74
CA VAL A 181 -6.34 -18.14 -21.03
C VAL A 181 -6.57 -17.92 -19.55
N CYS A 182 -7.41 -18.74 -18.93
CA CYS A 182 -7.57 -18.73 -17.48
C CYS A 182 -6.29 -19.26 -16.82
N VAL A 183 -5.72 -18.51 -15.87
CA VAL A 183 -4.52 -18.89 -15.10
C VAL A 183 -4.83 -19.27 -13.66
N GLU A 184 -5.93 -18.76 -13.10
CA GLU A 184 -6.35 -19.02 -11.72
C GLU A 184 -7.87 -18.97 -11.60
N THR A 185 -8.43 -19.77 -10.68
CA THR A 185 -9.88 -19.87 -10.49
C THR A 185 -10.33 -19.66 -9.04
N VAL A 186 -9.54 -18.97 -8.21
CA VAL A 186 -9.91 -18.68 -6.83
C VAL A 186 -11.27 -17.97 -6.80
N GLY A 187 -12.23 -18.55 -6.08
CA GLY A 187 -13.61 -18.06 -5.99
C GLY A 187 -14.51 -18.35 -7.22
N HIS A 188 -13.98 -18.89 -8.31
CA HIS A 188 -14.70 -19.09 -9.59
C HIS A 188 -14.42 -20.44 -10.27
N SER A 189 -13.93 -21.43 -9.51
CA SER A 189 -13.58 -22.79 -9.99
C SER A 189 -14.72 -23.55 -10.65
N ASP A 190 -15.95 -23.10 -10.43
CA ASP A 190 -17.14 -23.71 -10.98
C ASP A 190 -17.54 -23.09 -12.35
N LYS A 191 -16.93 -21.96 -12.73
CA LYS A 191 -17.22 -21.20 -13.95
C LYS A 191 -16.12 -21.34 -15.00
N ILE A 192 -14.87 -21.37 -14.58
CA ILE A 192 -13.70 -21.32 -15.45
C ILE A 192 -12.66 -22.38 -15.03
N THR A 193 -11.82 -22.79 -15.98
CA THR A 193 -10.81 -23.85 -15.79
C THR A 193 -9.42 -23.32 -16.19
N PRO A 194 -8.38 -23.50 -15.34
CA PRO A 194 -7.02 -23.10 -15.71
C PRO A 194 -6.55 -23.77 -17.00
N GLY A 195 -5.85 -23.02 -17.85
CA GLY A 195 -5.36 -23.46 -19.15
C GLY A 195 -6.38 -23.42 -20.29
N LYS A 196 -7.67 -23.18 -20.01
CA LYS A 196 -8.69 -23.03 -21.05
C LYS A 196 -8.75 -21.60 -21.58
N ALA A 197 -8.90 -21.46 -22.90
CA ALA A 197 -9.06 -20.18 -23.56
C ALA A 197 -10.54 -19.75 -23.61
N TYR A 198 -10.78 -18.46 -23.42
CA TYR A 198 -12.09 -17.80 -23.45
C TYR A 198 -12.02 -16.59 -24.36
N LYS A 199 -13.15 -16.26 -24.99
CA LYS A 199 -13.30 -15.05 -25.79
C LYS A 199 -13.93 -13.95 -24.95
N ILE A 200 -13.32 -12.76 -24.96
CA ILE A 200 -13.89 -11.57 -24.33
C ILE A 200 -15.08 -11.09 -25.19
N LEU A 201 -16.27 -11.12 -24.60
CA LEU A 201 -17.52 -10.63 -25.20
C LEU A 201 -17.73 -9.13 -24.97
N ASP A 202 -17.16 -8.60 -23.89
CA ASP A 202 -17.23 -7.20 -23.46
C ASP A 202 -16.16 -6.95 -22.39
N ASP A 203 -15.75 -5.70 -22.18
CA ASP A 203 -14.81 -5.33 -21.12
C ASP A 203 -15.26 -4.07 -20.38
N ARG A 204 -14.91 -4.00 -19.09
CA ARG A 204 -15.03 -2.82 -18.24
C ARG A 204 -13.64 -2.48 -17.72
N PRO A 205 -12.92 -1.56 -18.38
CA PRO A 205 -11.58 -1.17 -17.97
C PRO A 205 -11.52 -0.68 -16.53
N ASP A 206 -12.47 0.18 -16.14
CA ASP A 206 -12.50 0.80 -14.80
C ASP A 206 -12.74 -0.22 -13.68
N ASP A 207 -13.55 -1.26 -13.93
CA ASP A 207 -13.85 -2.31 -12.95
C ASP A 207 -12.83 -3.47 -12.99
N LEU A 208 -11.88 -3.45 -13.94
CA LEU A 208 -11.00 -4.60 -14.25
C LEU A 208 -11.75 -5.91 -14.46
N LEU A 209 -12.94 -5.85 -15.07
CA LEU A 209 -13.77 -7.01 -15.38
C LEU A 209 -13.85 -7.27 -16.90
N ILE A 210 -13.92 -8.54 -17.26
CA ILE A 210 -14.26 -8.99 -18.61
C ILE A 210 -15.51 -9.85 -18.59
N ARG A 211 -16.31 -9.73 -19.65
CA ARG A 211 -17.48 -10.57 -19.86
C ARG A 211 -17.11 -11.71 -20.78
N ILE A 212 -17.30 -12.94 -20.35
CA ILE A 212 -17.03 -14.14 -21.13
C ILE A 212 -18.23 -15.09 -21.09
N GLU A 213 -18.21 -16.11 -21.95
CA GLU A 213 -19.03 -17.30 -21.79
C GLU A 213 -18.24 -18.34 -20.98
N ASP A 214 -18.80 -18.80 -19.86
CA ASP A 214 -18.17 -19.72 -18.92
C ASP A 214 -18.20 -21.19 -19.42
N ASP A 215 -17.64 -22.11 -18.64
CA ASP A 215 -17.57 -23.53 -19.00
C ASP A 215 -18.92 -24.22 -19.18
N ARG A 216 -20.01 -23.59 -18.71
CA ARG A 216 -21.39 -24.09 -18.80
C ARG A 216 -22.20 -23.34 -19.85
N GLY A 217 -21.58 -22.46 -20.64
CA GLY A 217 -22.28 -21.64 -21.64
C GLY A 217 -23.02 -20.44 -21.06
N LYS A 218 -22.77 -20.04 -19.81
CA LYS A 218 -23.39 -18.86 -19.20
C LYS A 218 -22.52 -17.62 -19.40
N ILE A 219 -23.15 -16.50 -19.67
CA ILE A 219 -22.46 -15.21 -19.78
C ILE A 219 -22.23 -14.64 -18.37
N VAL A 220 -20.97 -14.40 -18.02
CA VAL A 220 -20.56 -13.92 -16.68
C VAL A 220 -19.52 -12.82 -16.78
N TRP A 221 -19.53 -11.90 -15.80
CA TRP A 221 -18.43 -10.96 -15.58
C TRP A 221 -17.45 -11.58 -14.58
N LEU A 222 -16.17 -11.58 -14.93
CA LEU A 222 -15.10 -12.12 -14.10
C LEU A 222 -13.91 -11.15 -14.07
N PRO A 223 -13.16 -11.12 -12.96
CA PRO A 223 -11.94 -10.32 -12.85
C PRO A 223 -10.92 -10.66 -13.94
N LYS A 224 -10.33 -9.63 -14.56
CA LYS A 224 -9.24 -9.78 -15.53
C LYS A 224 -8.02 -10.50 -14.93
N SER A 225 -7.82 -10.41 -13.61
CA SER A 225 -6.74 -11.09 -12.88
C SER A 225 -6.76 -12.62 -12.96
N HIS A 226 -7.89 -13.24 -13.33
CA HIS A 226 -7.96 -14.69 -13.53
C HIS A 226 -7.41 -15.15 -14.88
N PHE A 227 -7.05 -14.22 -15.76
CA PHE A 227 -6.71 -14.52 -17.14
C PHE A 227 -5.41 -13.86 -17.59
N GLU A 228 -4.82 -14.40 -18.64
CA GLU A 228 -3.71 -13.81 -19.39
C GLU A 228 -4.03 -13.79 -20.89
N MET A 229 -3.43 -12.87 -21.64
CA MET A 229 -3.56 -12.86 -23.11
C MET A 229 -2.98 -14.14 -23.72
N VAL A 230 -3.65 -14.67 -24.75
CA VAL A 230 -3.15 -15.80 -25.58
C VAL A 230 -1.98 -15.35 -26.45
#